data_AF-A0A9E6EQE6-F1
#
_entry.id   AF-A0A9E6EQE6-F1
#
_cell.length_a   1.000
_cell.length_b   1.000
_cell.length_c   1.000
_cell.angle_alpha   90.00
_cell.angle_beta   90.00
_cell.angle_gamma   90.00
#
_symmetry.space_group_name_H-M   'P 1'
#
loop_
_entity.id
_entity.type
_entity.pdbx_description
1 polymer ?
#
loop_
_entity_poly.entity_id
_entity_poly.type
_entity_poly.pdbx_seq_one_letter_code
_entity_poly.pdbx_strand_id
1 'polypeptide(L)'
;MTEIKRKGLFSKIESRTDALVLVEETTIGFFFVAGLQTILSIWQGVPVLVDAAIFALSSVFIRQFQSRVAAVTLALYAAVSVALAATNTSGAYFGGNNNIFLSAILLWASIRAAEATIKLHGKFAAPENQKQ
;
A
#
# COMPACT_ATOMS: atom_id res chain seq x y z
N MET A 1 -27.90 12.00 0.41
CA MET A 1 -26.50 11.62 0.15
C MET A 1 -25.77 11.64 1.48
N THR A 2 -25.50 10.48 2.07
CA THR A 2 -24.67 10.39 3.28
C THR A 2 -23.26 10.80 2.92
N GLU A 3 -22.77 11.88 3.54
CA GLU A 3 -21.40 12.34 3.39
C GLU A 3 -20.47 11.28 3.98
N ILE A 4 -19.80 10.49 3.13
CA ILE A 4 -18.79 9.54 3.61
C ILE A 4 -17.59 10.37 4.05
N LYS A 5 -17.49 10.66 5.34
CA LYS A 5 -16.36 11.37 5.93
C LYS A 5 -15.10 10.53 5.69
N ARG A 6 -14.25 10.97 4.77
CA ARG A 6 -12.99 10.29 4.45
C ARG A 6 -12.11 10.29 5.68
N LYS A 7 -11.87 9.08 6.18
CA LYS A 7 -11.07 8.81 7.36
C LYS A 7 -9.64 8.55 6.88
N GLY A 8 -8.73 9.49 7.18
CA GLY A 8 -7.37 9.46 6.66
C GLY A 8 -6.55 8.24 7.09
N LEU A 9 -5.37 8.07 6.49
CA LEU A 9 -4.49 6.92 6.65
C LEU A 9 -4.17 6.53 8.10
N PHE A 10 -4.23 7.48 9.04
CA PHE A 10 -3.95 7.31 10.47
C PHE A 10 -5.18 7.10 11.36
N SER A 11 -6.38 7.18 10.80
CA SER A 11 -7.64 7.07 11.55
C SER A 11 -7.97 5.61 11.90
N LYS A 12 -8.82 5.37 12.90
CA LYS A 12 -9.22 3.98 13.22
C LYS A 12 -10.20 3.43 12.19
N ILE A 13 -10.00 2.17 11.77
CA ILE A 13 -10.94 1.45 10.90
C ILE A 13 -12.07 0.89 11.77
N GLU A 14 -13.25 1.48 11.67
CA GLU A 14 -14.39 1.16 12.55
C GLU A 14 -15.51 0.40 11.84
N SER A 15 -15.66 0.59 10.53
CA SER A 15 -16.72 -0.03 9.72
C SER A 15 -16.17 -0.77 8.50
N ARG A 16 -17.04 -1.55 7.84
CA ARG A 16 -16.73 -2.18 6.55
C ARG A 16 -16.45 -1.13 5.48
N THR A 17 -17.25 -0.07 5.45
CA THR A 17 -17.11 1.05 4.50
C THR A 17 -15.77 1.76 4.67
N ASP A 18 -15.36 2.03 5.91
CA ASP A 18 -14.05 2.63 6.21
C ASP A 18 -12.91 1.76 5.66
N ALA A 19 -13.00 0.44 5.84
CA ALA A 19 -11.99 -0.49 5.36
C ALA A 19 -11.92 -0.53 3.82
N LEU A 20 -13.05 -0.48 3.12
CA LEU A 20 -13.10 -0.42 1.66
C LEU A 20 -12.49 0.87 1.13
N VAL A 21 -12.86 2.02 1.71
CA VAL A 21 -12.32 3.33 1.32
C VAL A 21 -10.81 3.35 1.55
N LEU A 22 -10.33 2.83 2.68
CA LEU A 22 -8.89 2.78 2.95
C LEU A 22 -8.14 1.87 1.97
N VAL A 23 -8.71 0.73 1.59
CA VAL A 23 -8.15 -0.14 0.53
C VAL A 23 -8.08 0.60 -0.81
N GLU A 24 -9.12 1.33 -1.17
CA GLU A 24 -9.14 2.11 -2.41
C GLU A 24 -8.09 3.24 -2.39
N GLU A 25 -8.03 4.03 -1.33
CA GLU A 25 -7.08 5.14 -1.23
C GLU A 25 -5.63 4.66 -1.21
N THR A 26 -5.33 3.57 -0.47
CA THR A 26 -3.99 2.99 -0.44
C THR A 26 -3.58 2.44 -1.80
N THR A 27 -4.47 1.72 -2.50
CA THR A 27 -4.17 1.19 -3.84
C THR A 27 -3.99 2.28 -4.89
N ILE A 28 -4.76 3.37 -4.83
CA ILE A 28 -4.52 4.56 -5.69
C ILE A 28 -3.13 5.14 -5.42
N GLY A 29 -2.74 5.29 -4.15
CA GLY A 29 -1.42 5.78 -3.77
C GLY A 29 -0.29 4.90 -4.32
N PHE A 30 -0.44 3.58 -4.21
CA PHE A 30 0.53 2.64 -4.76
C PHE A 30 0.58 2.64 -6.29
N PHE A 31 -0.55 2.78 -6.98
CA PHE A 31 -0.55 2.95 -8.45
C PHE A 31 0.18 4.22 -8.88
N PHE A 32 -0.03 5.33 -8.16
CA PHE A 32 0.68 6.56 -8.43
C PHE A 32 2.20 6.38 -8.29
N VAL A 33 2.63 5.71 -7.22
CA VAL A 33 4.05 5.39 -6.98
C VAL A 33 4.60 4.48 -8.05
N ALA A 34 3.87 3.44 -8.44
CA ALA A 34 4.27 2.54 -9.52
C ALA A 34 4.40 3.27 -10.87
N GLY A 35 3.47 4.17 -11.19
CA GLY A 35 3.55 5.00 -12.38
C GLY A 35 4.77 5.92 -12.37
N LEU A 36 5.05 6.56 -11.23
CA LEU A 36 6.24 7.38 -11.06
C LEU A 36 7.54 6.55 -11.22
N GLN A 37 7.62 5.38 -10.60
CA GLN A 37 8.77 4.47 -10.72
C GLN A 37 8.95 3.96 -12.14
N THR A 38 7.86 3.67 -12.86
CA THR A 38 7.91 3.28 -14.28
C THR A 38 8.56 4.37 -15.12
N ILE A 39 8.20 5.64 -14.89
CA ILE A 39 8.82 6.78 -15.58
C ILE A 39 10.31 6.90 -15.19
N LEU A 40 10.63 6.79 -13.90
CA LEU A 40 12.02 6.87 -13.40
C LEU A 40 12.92 5.75 -13.91
N SER A 41 12.36 4.57 -14.23
CA SER A 41 13.11 3.44 -14.76
C SER A 41 13.78 3.72 -16.10
N ILE A 42 13.32 4.73 -16.85
CA ILE A 42 13.98 5.16 -18.10
C ILE A 42 15.43 5.59 -17.82
N TRP A 43 15.69 6.20 -16.66
CA TRP A 43 17.03 6.66 -16.25
C TRP A 43 17.72 5.69 -15.29
N GLN A 44 16.96 5.04 -14.40
CA GLN A 44 17.52 4.21 -13.32
C GLN A 44 17.60 2.72 -13.68
N GLY A 45 17.05 2.32 -14.84
CA GLY A 45 17.13 0.98 -15.38
C GLY A 45 16.09 0.00 -14.83
N VAL A 46 16.29 -1.27 -15.20
CA VAL A 46 15.35 -2.37 -14.97
C VAL A 46 14.97 -2.60 -13.49
N PRO A 47 15.86 -2.46 -12.49
CA PRO A 47 15.48 -2.71 -11.08
C PRO A 47 14.29 -1.87 -10.61
N VAL A 48 14.22 -0.60 -11.03
CA VAL A 48 13.13 0.31 -10.65
C VAL A 48 11.82 -0.04 -11.35
N LEU A 49 11.91 -0.61 -12.56
CA LEU A 49 10.74 -1.13 -13.27
C LEU A 49 10.17 -2.38 -12.57
N VAL A 50 11.04 -3.22 -12.00
CA VAL A 50 10.60 -4.39 -11.20
C VAL A 50 9.86 -3.92 -9.95
N ASP A 51 10.40 -2.93 -9.23
CA ASP A 51 9.73 -2.32 -8.07
C ASP A 51 8.35 -1.77 -8.46
N ALA A 52 8.28 -1.03 -9.57
CA ALA A 52 7.03 -0.50 -10.11
C ALA A 52 6.01 -1.62 -10.40
N ALA A 53 6.45 -2.71 -11.01
CA ALA A 53 5.60 -3.86 -11.32
C ALA A 53 5.06 -4.52 -10.04
N ILE A 54 5.89 -4.67 -9.01
CA ILE A 54 5.46 -5.22 -7.71
C ILE A 54 4.37 -4.34 -7.10
N PHE A 55 4.59 -3.03 -7.01
CA PHE A 55 3.57 -2.11 -6.48
C PHE A 55 2.29 -2.13 -7.31
N ALA A 56 2.38 -2.10 -8.64
CA ALA A 56 1.22 -2.11 -9.52
C ALA A 56 0.41 -3.41 -9.40
N LEU A 57 1.06 -4.58 -9.49
CA LEU A 57 0.40 -5.88 -9.41
C LEU A 57 -0.25 -6.08 -8.04
N SER A 58 0.49 -5.84 -6.96
CA SER A 58 -0.07 -5.92 -5.60
C SER A 58 -1.29 -4.99 -5.45
N SER A 59 -1.23 -3.78 -6.01
CA SER A 59 -2.37 -2.84 -5.97
C SER A 59 -3.60 -3.35 -6.70
N VAL A 60 -3.43 -3.96 -7.89
CA VAL A 60 -4.53 -4.62 -8.61
C VAL A 60 -5.15 -5.71 -7.73
N PHE A 61 -4.33 -6.60 -7.17
CA PHE A 61 -4.82 -7.72 -6.38
C PHE A 61 -5.52 -7.28 -5.09
N ILE A 62 -4.99 -6.26 -4.42
CA ILE A 62 -5.59 -5.69 -3.22
C ILE A 62 -6.90 -4.97 -3.58
N ARG A 63 -6.96 -4.21 -4.67
CA ARG A 63 -8.16 -3.44 -5.03
C ARG A 63 -9.30 -4.34 -5.50
N GLN A 64 -9.02 -5.29 -6.41
CA GLN A 64 -10.05 -6.11 -7.03
C GLN A 64 -10.49 -7.28 -6.15
N PHE A 65 -9.54 -7.95 -5.50
CA PHE A 65 -9.82 -9.18 -4.74
C PHE A 65 -9.74 -8.99 -3.23
N GLN A 66 -9.39 -7.79 -2.74
CA GLN A 66 -9.19 -7.52 -1.32
C GLN A 66 -8.19 -8.53 -0.70
N SER A 67 -7.23 -8.99 -1.50
CA SER A 67 -6.37 -10.11 -1.15
C SER A 67 -5.47 -9.78 0.03
N ARG A 68 -5.72 -10.47 1.15
CA ARG A 68 -4.91 -10.40 2.38
C ARG A 68 -3.46 -10.77 2.12
N VAL A 69 -3.25 -11.82 1.31
CA VAL A 69 -1.90 -12.29 0.97
C VAL A 69 -1.15 -11.21 0.21
N ALA A 70 -1.77 -10.60 -0.81
CA ALA A 70 -1.15 -9.53 -1.57
C ALA A 70 -0.81 -8.31 -0.70
N ALA A 71 -1.69 -7.94 0.23
CA ALA A 71 -1.46 -6.82 1.14
C ALA A 71 -0.31 -7.09 2.14
N VAL A 72 -0.25 -8.29 2.71
CA VAL A 72 0.83 -8.68 3.62
C VAL A 72 2.17 -8.79 2.88
N THR A 73 2.18 -9.40 1.69
CA THR A 73 3.38 -9.47 0.85
C THR A 73 3.90 -8.07 0.49
N LEU A 74 3.00 -7.15 0.11
CA LEU A 74 3.38 -5.77 -0.16
C LEU A 74 3.94 -5.07 1.07
N ALA A 75 3.40 -5.34 2.26
CA ALA A 75 3.92 -4.79 3.51
C ALA A 75 5.31 -5.33 3.88
N LEU A 76 5.56 -6.62 3.69
CA LEU A 76 6.88 -7.21 3.87
C LEU A 76 7.89 -6.62 2.88
N TYR A 77 7.50 -6.49 1.61
CA TYR A 77 8.33 -5.89 0.59
C TYR A 77 8.65 -4.41 0.90
N ALA A 78 7.66 -3.62 1.33
CA ALA A 78 7.88 -2.25 1.77
C ALA A 78 8.80 -2.16 2.99
N ALA A 79 8.75 -3.12 3.92
CA ALA A 79 9.66 -3.19 5.06
C ALA A 79 11.11 -3.44 4.62
N VAL A 80 11.32 -4.35 3.66
CA VAL A 80 12.64 -4.56 3.04
C VAL A 80 13.11 -3.29 2.33
N SER A 81 12.22 -2.59 1.61
CA SER A 81 12.55 -1.33 0.93
C SER A 81 12.99 -0.22 1.91
N VAL A 82 12.38 -0.14 3.10
CA VAL A 82 12.83 0.78 4.16
C VAL A 82 14.21 0.39 4.67
N ALA A 83 14.46 -0.90 4.90
CA ALA A 83 15.77 -1.37 5.36
C ALA A 83 16.89 -1.06 4.34
N LEU A 84 16.63 -1.28 3.06
CA LEU A 84 17.55 -0.92 1.97
C LEU A 84 17.77 0.60 1.87
N ALA A 85 16.71 1.39 2.00
CA ALA A 85 16.84 2.84 2.01
C ALA A 85 17.70 3.32 3.20
N ALA A 86 17.57 2.69 4.37
CA ALA A 86 18.35 3.01 5.56
C ALA A 86 19.84 2.60 5.46
N THR A 87 20.16 1.50 4.77
CA THR A 87 21.55 1.12 4.51
C THR A 87 22.19 1.98 3.40
N ASN A 88 21.40 2.46 2.45
CA ASN A 88 21.89 3.37 1.42
C ASN A 88 22.18 4.77 2.00
N THR A 89 21.39 5.25 2.97
CA THR A 89 21.65 6.53 3.64
C THR A 89 22.91 6.49 4.53
N SER A 90 23.37 5.31 4.95
CA SER A 90 24.65 5.15 5.66
C SER A 90 25.87 4.97 4.76
N GLY A 91 25.71 5.06 3.43
CA GLY A 91 26.80 5.11 2.46
C GLY A 91 27.21 3.78 1.83
N ALA A 92 26.48 2.68 2.08
CA ALA A 92 26.81 1.37 1.52
C ALA A 92 26.32 1.15 0.07
N TYR A 93 25.35 1.96 -0.40
CA TYR A 93 24.80 1.99 -1.78
C TYR A 93 24.58 0.60 -2.42
N PHE A 94 23.57 -0.14 -1.95
CA PHE A 94 23.15 -1.42 -2.48
C PHE A 94 22.17 -1.33 -3.68
N GLY A 95 21.93 -0.13 -4.21
CA GLY A 95 20.89 0.12 -5.23
C GLY A 95 19.47 0.17 -4.64
N GLY A 96 18.48 0.48 -5.48
CA GLY A 96 17.08 0.62 -5.07
C GLY A 96 16.68 2.04 -4.60
N ASN A 97 15.58 2.14 -3.84
CA ASN A 97 15.04 3.44 -3.40
C ASN A 97 15.94 4.09 -2.33
N ASN A 98 16.44 5.30 -2.60
CA ASN A 98 17.23 6.09 -1.64
C ASN A 98 16.36 6.97 -0.72
N ASN A 99 15.05 7.05 -0.96
CA ASN A 99 14.18 7.93 -0.20
C ASN A 99 13.54 7.18 0.99
N ILE A 100 14.21 7.25 2.14
CA ILE A 100 13.74 6.63 3.38
C ILE A 100 12.35 7.14 3.82
N PHE A 101 12.05 8.43 3.59
CA PHE A 101 10.76 9.01 3.95
C PHE A 101 9.64 8.42 3.09
N LEU A 102 9.85 8.33 1.77
CA LEU A 102 8.89 7.69 0.87
C LEU A 102 8.70 6.22 1.24
N SER A 103 9.78 5.46 1.46
CA SER A 103 9.68 4.06 1.87
C SER A 103 8.90 3.90 3.19
N ALA A 104 9.10 4.79 4.17
CA ALA A 104 8.40 4.75 5.44
C ALA A 104 6.89 5.01 5.29
N ILE A 105 6.51 5.98 4.45
CA ILE A 105 5.10 6.26 4.14
C ILE A 105 4.45 5.06 3.42
N LEU A 106 5.16 4.45 2.46
CA LEU A 106 4.69 3.27 1.75
C LEU A 106 4.53 2.06 2.68
N LEU A 107 5.48 1.86 3.59
CA LEU A 107 5.38 0.83 4.62
C LEU A 107 4.13 1.06 5.48
N TRP A 108 3.92 2.28 5.98
CA TRP A 108 2.73 2.56 6.77
C TRP A 108 1.43 2.34 5.98
N ALA A 109 1.34 2.84 4.74
CA ALA A 109 0.20 2.61 3.86
C ALA A 109 -0.07 1.11 3.64
N SER A 110 0.99 0.31 3.49
CA SER A 110 0.87 -1.13 3.20
C SER A 110 0.39 -1.93 4.42
N ILE A 111 0.87 -1.59 5.63
CA ILE A 111 0.37 -2.15 6.89
C ILE A 111 -1.11 -1.85 7.04
N ARG A 112 -1.52 -0.63 6.71
CA ARG A 112 -2.91 -0.18 6.81
C ARG A 112 -3.81 -0.87 5.78
N ALA A 113 -3.32 -1.10 4.57
CA ALA A 113 -4.00 -1.93 3.57
C ALA A 113 -4.14 -3.40 4.03
N ALA A 114 -3.10 -3.96 4.66
CA ALA A 114 -3.15 -5.31 5.22
C ALA A 114 -4.17 -5.40 6.38
N GLU A 115 -4.17 -4.43 7.30
CA GLU A 115 -5.15 -4.35 8.38
C GLU A 115 -6.58 -4.27 7.84
N ALA A 116 -6.82 -3.44 6.82
CA ALA A 116 -8.13 -3.28 6.20
C ALA A 116 -8.60 -4.56 5.51
N THR A 117 -7.76 -5.21 4.70
CA THR A 117 -8.10 -6.46 4.01
C THR A 117 -8.35 -7.62 4.97
N ILE A 118 -7.60 -7.71 6.07
CA ILE A 118 -7.85 -8.70 7.13
C ILE A 118 -9.18 -8.43 7.81
N LYS A 119 -9.48 -7.18 8.16
CA LYS A 119 -10.76 -6.80 8.79
C LYS A 119 -11.95 -7.06 7.87
N LEU A 120 -11.82 -6.79 6.57
CA LEU A 120 -12.86 -7.06 5.57
C LEU A 120 -13.24 -8.55 5.49
N HIS A 121 -12.28 -9.45 5.65
CA HIS A 121 -12.51 -10.89 5.63
C HIS A 121 -12.81 -11.51 7.00
N GLY A 122 -12.67 -10.75 8.08
CA GLY A 122 -12.90 -11.19 9.45
C GLY A 122 -14.06 -10.40 10.08
N LYS A 123 -13.70 -9.38 10.87
CA LYS A 123 -14.63 -8.58 11.67
C LYS A 123 -15.78 -7.96 10.85
N PHE A 124 -15.55 -7.64 9.58
CA PHE A 124 -16.50 -6.99 8.68
C PHE A 124 -16.92 -7.90 7.49
N ALA A 125 -16.78 -9.22 7.63
CA ALA A 125 -17.11 -10.17 6.59
C ALA A 125 -18.61 -10.16 6.24
N ALA A 126 -19.48 -10.00 7.25
CA ALA A 126 -20.90 -9.78 7.03
C ALA A 126 -21.12 -8.32 6.60
N PRO A 127 -21.96 -8.07 5.57
CA PRO A 127 -22.39 -6.71 5.29
C PRO A 127 -23.06 -6.15 6.54
N GLU A 128 -22.63 -4.96 6.94
CA GLU A 128 -23.25 -4.23 8.03
C GLU A 128 -24.73 -4.09 7.68
N ASN A 129 -25.60 -4.80 8.40
CA ASN A 129 -27.04 -4.64 8.26
C ASN A 129 -27.31 -3.17 8.55
N GLN A 130 -27.60 -2.41 7.49
CA GLN A 130 -28.06 -1.03 7.57
C GLN A 130 -29.30 -1.05 8.46
N LYS A 131 -29.13 -0.81 9.77
CA LYS A 131 -30.26 -0.46 10.61
C LYS A 131 -30.73 0.89 10.08
N GLN A 132 -31.90 0.80 9.44
CA GLN A 132 -32.73 1.86 8.90
C GLN A 132 -32.86 3.04 9.88
#